data_AF-A0A3M2S3X7-F1
#
_entry.id   AF-A0A3M2S3X7-F1
#
_cell.length_a   1.000
_cell.length_b   1.000
_cell.length_c   1.000
_cell.angle_alpha   90.00
_cell.angle_beta   90.00
_cell.angle_gamma   90.00
#
_symmetry.space_group_name_H-M   'P 1'
#
loop_
_entity.id
_entity.type
_entity.pdbx_description
1 polymer ?
#
loop_
_entity_poly.entity_id
_entity_poly.type
_entity_poly.pdbx_seq_one_letter_code
_entity_poly.pdbx_strand_id
1 'polypeptide(L)'
;MSKPTNFANTLSDQWAERTLDDSAIRRIDIPEMFLLAEAILIGLDNISDGLVVYPKRINARVQEELPFMITETIIMRLVAQGASRQEAHEEIRVLSHEAGYVVKNEGKPNDLVARMKSKDFFKPIWGELDNMLKAELYTGRSAEIVDKYCGPGGPVEKRLAPYQKHIQESTTAQLNV
;
A
#
# COMPACT_ATOMS: atom_id res chain seq x y z
N MET A 1 -2.20 23.27 42.58
CA MET A 1 -0.98 22.52 42.24
C MET A 1 -1.35 21.52 41.16
N SER A 2 -1.19 21.97 39.92
CA SER A 2 -0.04 21.61 39.07
C SER A 2 -0.27 20.24 38.43
N LYS A 3 -1.20 20.20 37.48
CA LYS A 3 -1.05 19.29 36.35
C LYS A 3 -0.05 19.97 35.41
N PRO A 4 0.89 19.24 34.78
CA PRO A 4 1.77 19.85 33.81
C PRO A 4 0.91 20.49 32.73
N THR A 5 1.07 21.81 32.56
CA THR A 5 0.49 22.56 31.45
C THR A 5 0.91 21.82 30.18
N ASN A 6 -0.04 21.45 29.32
CA ASN A 6 0.29 20.89 28.02
C ASN A 6 0.83 22.03 27.15
N PHE A 7 1.92 21.83 26.38
CA PHE A 7 2.46 22.84 25.46
C PHE A 7 1.37 23.47 24.60
N ALA A 8 0.42 22.65 24.15
CA ALA A 8 -0.70 23.07 23.31
C ALA A 8 -1.57 24.17 23.93
N ASN A 9 -1.63 24.24 25.27
CA ASN A 9 -2.43 25.23 26.00
C ASN A 9 -1.63 26.49 26.38
N THR A 10 -0.32 26.54 26.09
CA THR A 10 0.53 27.69 26.46
C THR A 10 -0.02 29.02 25.95
N LEU A 11 -0.59 29.03 24.73
CA LEU A 11 -1.22 30.22 24.16
C LEU A 11 -2.60 30.52 24.78
N SER A 12 -3.42 29.49 25.05
CA SER A 12 -4.76 29.69 25.62
C SER A 12 -4.71 30.23 27.05
N ASP A 13 -3.65 29.89 27.77
CA ASP A 13 -3.51 30.22 29.19
C ASP A 13 -2.72 31.52 29.41
N GLN A 14 -2.21 32.15 28.35
CA GLN A 14 -1.45 33.40 28.44
C GLN A 14 -2.37 34.59 28.74
N TRP A 15 -2.12 35.32 29.82
CA TRP A 15 -2.96 36.48 30.18
C TRP A 15 -2.36 37.81 29.68
N ALA A 16 -3.25 38.69 29.21
CA ALA A 16 -2.96 40.06 28.76
C ALA A 16 -1.73 40.15 27.83
N GLU A 17 -0.74 40.99 28.14
CA GLU A 17 0.45 41.16 27.31
C GLU A 17 1.43 39.98 27.41
N ARG A 18 1.58 39.35 28.59
CA ARG A 18 2.42 38.16 28.85
C ARG A 18 2.30 37.64 30.29
N THR A 19 2.27 36.32 30.48
CA THR A 19 2.52 35.64 31.76
C THR A 19 3.78 34.76 31.68
N LEU A 20 4.45 34.49 32.80
CA LEU A 20 5.79 33.84 32.85
C LEU A 20 5.73 32.30 32.93
N ASP A 21 4.55 31.73 33.10
CA ASP A 21 4.29 30.28 33.15
C ASP A 21 4.63 29.56 31.82
N ASP A 22 4.77 30.31 30.72
CA ASP A 22 5.27 29.84 29.43
C ASP A 22 6.78 29.50 29.44
N SER A 23 7.56 30.06 30.37
CA SER A 23 9.03 30.00 30.35
C SER A 23 9.57 28.58 30.54
N ALA A 24 9.06 27.84 31.52
CA ALA A 24 9.58 26.51 31.83
C ALA A 24 9.22 25.49 30.75
N ILE A 25 7.95 25.50 30.31
CA ILE A 25 7.46 24.55 29.31
C ILE A 25 8.10 24.76 27.93
N ARG A 26 8.29 26.02 27.51
CA ARG A 26 8.96 26.33 26.23
C ARG A 26 10.44 25.95 26.22
N ARG A 27 11.10 25.89 27.38
CA ARG A 27 12.51 25.45 27.49
C ARG A 27 12.67 23.93 27.36
N ILE A 28 11.60 23.16 27.56
CA ILE A 28 11.61 21.70 27.47
C ILE A 28 11.06 21.30 26.10
N ASP A 29 9.82 21.68 25.82
CA ASP A 29 9.07 21.11 24.71
C ASP A 29 9.57 21.62 23.36
N ILE A 30 10.03 22.88 23.26
CA ILE A 30 10.59 23.37 21.99
C ILE A 30 11.84 22.57 21.61
N PRO A 31 12.90 22.48 22.45
CA PRO A 31 14.04 21.62 22.13
C PRO A 31 13.67 20.16 21.88
N GLU A 32 12.83 19.56 22.72
CA GLU A 32 12.44 18.15 22.58
C GLU A 32 11.69 17.87 21.27
N MET A 33 10.81 18.77 20.83
CA MET A 33 10.10 18.62 19.55
C MET A 33 11.07 18.63 18.36
N PHE A 34 12.08 19.49 18.37
CA PHE A 34 13.09 19.53 17.31
C PHE A 34 13.99 18.29 17.32
N LEU A 35 14.44 17.85 18.50
CA LEU A 35 15.22 16.62 18.65
C LEU A 35 14.43 15.38 18.21
N LEU A 36 13.14 15.32 18.56
CA LEU A 36 12.25 14.24 18.14
C LEU A 36 12.03 14.25 16.62
N ALA A 37 11.75 15.42 16.04
CA ALA A 37 11.59 15.55 14.59
C ALA A 37 12.86 15.14 13.85
N GLU A 38 14.03 15.56 14.33
CA GLU A 38 15.33 15.13 13.79
C GLU A 38 15.51 13.62 13.87
N ALA A 39 15.25 13.01 15.04
CA ALA A 39 15.38 11.57 15.22
C ALA A 39 14.45 10.78 14.28
N ILE A 40 13.20 11.24 14.10
CA ILE A 40 12.24 10.64 13.17
C ILE A 40 12.73 10.74 11.72
N LEU A 41 13.23 11.90 11.31
CA LEU A 41 13.71 12.12 9.94
C LEU A 41 14.96 11.29 9.63
N ILE A 42 15.90 11.19 10.58
CA ILE A 42 17.08 10.32 10.48
C ILE A 42 16.66 8.86 10.34
N GLY A 43 15.73 8.39 11.17
CA GLY A 43 15.21 7.03 11.08
C GLY A 43 14.51 6.75 9.76
N LEU A 44 13.71 7.71 9.28
CA LEU A 44 13.03 7.60 7.99
C LEU A 44 14.02 7.51 6.83
N ASP A 45 15.03 8.37 6.79
CA ASP A 45 16.07 8.38 5.75
C ASP A 45 16.81 7.05 5.69
N ASN A 46 17.22 6.53 6.84
CA ASN A 46 17.89 5.23 6.95
C ASN A 46 17.02 4.08 6.42
N ILE A 47 15.74 4.06 6.77
CA ILE A 47 14.79 3.02 6.31
C ILE A 47 14.53 3.16 4.81
N SER A 48 14.33 4.37 4.28
CA SER A 48 13.99 4.56 2.87
C SER A 48 15.17 4.31 1.93
N ASP A 49 16.40 4.59 2.36
CA ASP A 49 17.60 4.27 1.57
C ASP A 49 17.88 2.76 1.54
N GLY A 50 17.66 2.07 2.68
CA GLY A 50 17.94 0.64 2.84
C GLY A 50 16.77 -0.31 2.54
N LEU A 51 15.69 0.15 1.90
CA LEU A 51 14.47 -0.64 1.77
C LEU A 51 14.67 -1.88 0.87
N VAL A 52 14.58 -3.07 1.46
CA VAL A 52 14.69 -4.34 0.73
C VAL A 52 13.31 -4.82 0.26
N VAL A 53 13.14 -4.96 -1.05
CA VAL A 53 11.91 -5.48 -1.67
C VAL A 53 12.11 -6.95 -2.07
N TYR A 54 11.08 -7.78 -1.85
CA TYR A 54 11.09 -9.21 -2.18
C TYR A 54 10.05 -9.54 -3.28
N PRO A 55 10.36 -9.33 -4.57
CA PRO A 55 9.39 -9.49 -5.66
C PRO A 55 8.74 -10.88 -5.72
N LYS A 56 9.49 -11.94 -5.42
CA LYS A 56 8.95 -13.31 -5.43
C LYS A 56 7.91 -13.56 -4.35
N ARG A 57 8.07 -12.94 -3.16
CA ARG A 57 7.09 -13.04 -2.08
C ARG A 57 5.84 -12.22 -2.39
N ILE A 58 6.02 -11.03 -2.98
CA ILE A 58 4.90 -10.21 -3.47
C ILE A 58 4.11 -11.00 -4.51
N ASN A 59 4.78 -11.55 -5.53
CA ASN A 59 4.12 -12.35 -6.56
C ASN A 59 3.42 -13.58 -5.97
N ALA A 60 4.04 -14.33 -5.06
CA ALA A 60 3.39 -15.47 -4.42
C ALA A 60 2.09 -15.08 -3.73
N ARG A 61 2.09 -13.97 -2.97
CA ARG A 61 0.88 -13.46 -2.30
C ARG A 61 -0.17 -12.96 -3.27
N VAL A 62 0.24 -12.28 -4.35
CA VAL A 62 -0.68 -11.87 -5.40
C VAL A 62 -1.33 -13.10 -6.04
N GLN A 63 -0.57 -14.15 -6.36
CA GLN A 63 -1.11 -15.36 -6.99
C GLN A 63 -2.03 -16.17 -6.06
N GLU A 64 -1.87 -16.08 -4.74
CA GLU A 64 -2.80 -16.68 -3.76
C GLU A 64 -4.20 -16.04 -3.84
N GLU A 65 -4.28 -14.72 -4.06
CA GLU A 65 -5.52 -13.95 -3.99
C GLU A 65 -6.12 -13.59 -5.36
N LEU A 66 -5.28 -13.45 -6.39
CA LEU A 66 -5.67 -12.99 -7.72
C LEU A 66 -6.83 -13.81 -8.33
N PRO A 67 -6.87 -15.16 -8.23
CA PRO A 67 -7.99 -15.94 -8.75
C PRO A 67 -9.36 -15.49 -8.23
N PHE A 68 -9.45 -15.05 -6.97
CA PHE A 68 -10.71 -14.54 -6.40
C PHE A 68 -11.07 -13.15 -6.93
N MET A 69 -10.07 -12.30 -7.15
CA MET A 69 -10.27 -10.92 -7.60
C MET A 69 -10.69 -10.82 -9.07
N ILE A 70 -10.27 -11.76 -9.92
CA ILE A 70 -10.50 -11.69 -11.37
C ILE A 70 -11.78 -12.39 -11.84
N THR A 71 -12.64 -12.80 -10.90
CA THR A 71 -13.88 -13.54 -11.19
C THR A 71 -14.78 -12.82 -12.20
N GLU A 72 -14.94 -11.49 -12.10
CA GLU A 72 -15.70 -10.73 -13.10
C GLU A 72 -15.04 -10.75 -14.48
N THR A 73 -13.71 -10.69 -14.57
CA THR A 73 -13.00 -10.81 -15.86
C THR A 73 -13.24 -12.18 -16.49
N ILE A 74 -13.27 -13.25 -15.69
CA ILE A 74 -13.60 -14.60 -16.13
C ILE A 74 -15.05 -14.68 -16.62
N ILE A 75 -16.01 -14.11 -15.87
CA ILE A 75 -17.43 -14.02 -16.28
C ILE A 75 -17.54 -13.31 -17.63
N MET A 76 -16.93 -12.13 -17.76
CA MET A 76 -16.95 -11.37 -19.01
C MET A 76 -16.39 -12.18 -20.18
N ARG A 77 -15.33 -12.97 -19.94
CA ARG A 77 -14.75 -13.79 -21.00
C ARG A 77 -15.65 -14.95 -21.40
N LEU A 78 -16.31 -15.61 -20.45
CA LEU A 78 -17.30 -16.66 -20.73
C LEU A 78 -18.49 -16.11 -21.51
N VAL A 79 -18.99 -14.93 -21.13
CA VAL A 79 -20.06 -14.23 -21.85
C VAL A 79 -19.65 -13.89 -23.28
N ALA A 80 -18.39 -13.46 -23.48
CA ALA A 80 -17.85 -13.22 -24.83
C ALA A 80 -17.75 -14.51 -25.67
N GLN A 81 -17.65 -15.68 -25.04
CA GLN A 81 -17.71 -17.00 -25.69
C GLN A 81 -19.16 -17.53 -25.83
N GLY A 82 -20.17 -16.73 -25.49
CA GLY A 82 -21.58 -17.06 -25.65
C GLY A 82 -22.27 -17.69 -24.44
N ALA A 83 -21.60 -17.78 -23.28
CA ALA A 83 -22.21 -18.30 -22.06
C ALA A 83 -23.20 -17.28 -21.43
N SER A 84 -24.19 -17.79 -20.71
CA SER A 84 -25.09 -16.95 -19.90
C SER A 84 -24.32 -16.31 -18.75
N ARG A 85 -24.46 -14.99 -18.57
CA ARG A 85 -23.83 -14.26 -17.44
C ARG A 85 -24.31 -14.82 -16.09
N GLN A 86 -25.59 -15.16 -15.98
CA GLN A 86 -26.17 -15.65 -14.74
C GLN A 86 -25.62 -17.03 -14.36
N GLU A 87 -25.50 -17.93 -15.35
CA GLU A 87 -24.92 -19.26 -15.14
C GLU A 87 -23.43 -19.16 -14.83
N ALA A 88 -22.68 -18.32 -15.57
CA ALA A 88 -21.26 -18.10 -15.32
C ALA A 88 -20.99 -17.55 -13.92
N HIS A 89 -21.78 -16.58 -13.48
CA HIS A 89 -21.68 -16.04 -12.13
C HIS A 89 -21.94 -17.11 -11.06
N GLU A 90 -23.00 -17.92 -11.21
CA GLU A 90 -23.34 -18.95 -10.22
C GLU A 90 -22.29 -20.07 -10.15
N GLU A 91 -21.82 -20.58 -11.30
CA GLU A 91 -20.75 -21.57 -11.35
C GLU A 91 -19.47 -21.08 -10.65
N ILE A 92 -19.07 -19.85 -10.92
CA ILE A 92 -17.89 -19.23 -10.30
C ILE A 92 -18.12 -18.98 -8.82
N ARG A 93 -19.33 -18.56 -8.41
CA ARG A 93 -19.68 -18.34 -7.01
C ARG A 93 -19.52 -19.61 -6.19
N VAL A 94 -20.03 -20.74 -6.68
CA VAL A 94 -19.92 -22.05 -6.01
C VAL A 94 -18.45 -22.46 -5.88
N LEU A 95 -17.70 -22.44 -6.99
CA LEU A 95 -16.27 -22.79 -6.95
C LEU A 95 -15.46 -21.88 -6.04
N SER A 96 -15.79 -20.58 -5.99
CA SER A 96 -15.11 -19.61 -5.12
C SER A 96 -15.40 -19.87 -3.64
N HIS A 97 -16.61 -20.32 -3.29
CA HIS A 97 -16.92 -20.73 -1.91
C HIS A 97 -16.16 -21.98 -1.50
N GLU A 98 -16.06 -22.97 -2.38
CA GLU A 98 -15.31 -24.20 -2.13
C GLU A 98 -13.81 -23.93 -1.97
N ALA A 99 -13.22 -23.18 -2.90
CA ALA A 99 -11.81 -22.77 -2.80
C ALA A 99 -11.56 -21.90 -1.55
N GLY A 100 -12.50 -21.01 -1.24
CA GLY A 100 -12.46 -20.20 -0.01
C GLY A 100 -12.51 -21.03 1.26
N TYR A 101 -13.29 -22.13 1.28
CA TYR A 101 -13.29 -23.09 2.38
C TYR A 101 -11.94 -23.80 2.52
N VAL A 102 -11.35 -24.27 1.42
CA VAL A 102 -10.03 -24.93 1.42
C VAL A 102 -8.94 -24.00 1.99
N VAL A 103 -8.96 -22.72 1.61
CA VAL A 103 -7.99 -21.74 2.14
C VAL A 103 -8.23 -21.47 3.63
N LYS A 104 -9.48 -21.19 4.03
CA LYS A 104 -9.78 -20.71 5.39
C LYS A 104 -9.87 -21.82 6.44
N ASN A 105 -10.46 -22.96 6.07
CA ASN A 105 -10.74 -24.06 6.99
C ASN A 105 -9.65 -25.14 6.95
N GLU A 106 -9.00 -25.35 5.80
CA GLU A 106 -7.98 -26.39 5.65
C GLU A 106 -6.54 -25.83 5.60
N GLY A 107 -6.37 -24.51 5.47
CA GLY A 107 -5.05 -23.87 5.42
C GLY A 107 -4.24 -24.23 4.17
N LYS A 108 -4.90 -24.66 3.10
CA LYS A 108 -4.27 -25.10 1.84
C LYS A 108 -4.22 -23.95 0.81
N PRO A 109 -3.39 -24.08 -0.25
CA PRO A 109 -3.35 -23.10 -1.34
C PRO A 109 -4.70 -22.96 -2.06
N ASN A 110 -4.92 -21.79 -2.66
CA ASN A 110 -6.08 -21.52 -3.49
C ASN A 110 -6.10 -22.45 -4.72
N ASP A 111 -7.17 -23.22 -4.89
CA ASP A 111 -7.36 -24.18 -5.97
C ASP A 111 -8.46 -23.79 -6.97
N LEU A 112 -8.97 -22.54 -6.92
CA LEU A 112 -10.08 -22.08 -7.77
C LEU A 112 -9.83 -22.31 -9.27
N VAL A 113 -8.64 -21.97 -9.75
CA VAL A 113 -8.26 -22.12 -11.17
C VAL A 113 -8.23 -23.59 -11.56
N ALA A 114 -7.74 -24.47 -10.67
CA ALA A 114 -7.73 -25.92 -10.91
C ALA A 114 -9.16 -26.46 -11.01
N ARG A 115 -10.07 -26.00 -10.14
CA ARG A 115 -11.50 -26.36 -10.18
C ARG A 115 -12.18 -25.93 -11.48
N MET A 116 -11.87 -24.72 -11.97
CA MET A 116 -12.36 -24.25 -13.26
C MET A 116 -11.82 -25.12 -14.41
N LYS A 117 -10.54 -25.50 -14.39
CA LYS A 117 -9.93 -26.39 -15.38
C LYS A 117 -10.49 -27.83 -15.35
N SER A 118 -11.15 -28.25 -14.27
CA SER A 118 -11.81 -29.56 -14.18
C SER A 118 -13.28 -29.57 -14.60
N LYS A 119 -13.90 -28.42 -14.88
CA LYS A 119 -15.31 -28.31 -15.26
C LYS A 119 -15.47 -27.98 -16.75
N ASP A 120 -16.26 -28.78 -17.46
CA ASP A 120 -16.54 -28.60 -18.89
C ASP A 120 -17.16 -27.23 -19.22
N PHE A 121 -17.90 -26.63 -18.29
CA PHE A 121 -18.46 -25.28 -18.45
C PHE A 121 -17.38 -24.22 -18.79
N PHE A 122 -16.17 -24.36 -18.24
CA PHE A 122 -15.06 -23.41 -18.46
C PHE A 122 -14.17 -23.78 -19.65
N LYS A 123 -14.45 -24.90 -20.33
CA LYS A 123 -13.65 -25.42 -21.46
C LYS A 123 -13.35 -24.38 -22.55
N PRO A 124 -14.28 -23.47 -22.92
CA PRO A 124 -13.98 -22.44 -23.92
C PRO A 124 -12.85 -21.47 -23.54
N ILE A 125 -12.51 -21.35 -22.26
CA ILE A 125 -11.51 -20.38 -21.77
C ILE A 125 -10.28 -21.03 -21.12
N TRP A 126 -10.18 -22.36 -21.08
CA TRP A 126 -9.06 -23.05 -20.41
C TRP A 126 -7.68 -22.61 -20.90
N GLY A 127 -7.52 -22.38 -22.21
CA GLY A 127 -6.27 -21.91 -22.81
C GLY A 127 -5.94 -20.45 -22.49
N GLU A 128 -6.87 -19.70 -21.92
CA GLU A 128 -6.72 -18.27 -21.61
C GLU A 128 -6.50 -18.02 -20.12
N LEU A 129 -6.95 -18.93 -19.24
CA LEU A 129 -6.90 -18.77 -17.78
C LEU A 129 -5.51 -18.39 -17.25
N ASP A 130 -4.44 -19.02 -17.75
CA ASP A 130 -3.08 -18.72 -17.29
C ASP A 130 -2.62 -17.30 -17.69
N ASN A 131 -3.08 -16.81 -18.85
CA ASN A 131 -2.80 -15.44 -19.28
C ASN A 131 -3.63 -14.41 -18.49
N MET A 132 -4.84 -14.79 -18.06
CA MET A 132 -5.69 -13.97 -17.21
C MET A 132 -5.13 -13.85 -15.78
N LEU A 133 -4.18 -14.69 -15.35
CA LEU A 133 -3.55 -14.61 -14.03
C LEU A 133 -2.27 -13.76 -13.99
N LYS A 134 -2.01 -13.00 -15.05
CA LYS A 134 -0.91 -12.02 -15.09
C LYS A 134 -1.28 -10.80 -14.26
N ALA A 135 -0.53 -10.58 -13.18
CA ALA A 135 -0.80 -9.50 -12.22
C ALA A 135 -0.75 -8.11 -12.87
N GLU A 136 0.07 -7.92 -13.91
CA GLU A 136 0.23 -6.63 -14.59
C GLU A 136 -1.05 -6.16 -15.28
N LEU A 137 -1.99 -7.06 -15.59
CA LEU A 137 -3.28 -6.71 -16.18
C LEU A 137 -4.20 -5.98 -15.19
N TYR A 138 -3.92 -6.05 -13.89
CA TYR A 138 -4.81 -5.60 -12.82
C TYR A 138 -4.27 -4.42 -12.01
N THR A 139 -3.24 -3.73 -12.53
CA THR A 139 -2.65 -2.56 -11.86
C THR A 139 -3.31 -1.23 -12.24
N GLY A 140 -4.30 -1.25 -13.14
CA GLY A 140 -4.95 -0.05 -13.66
C GLY A 140 -3.93 0.94 -14.21
N ARG A 141 -3.99 2.19 -13.74
CA ARG A 141 -3.06 3.27 -14.14
C ARG A 141 -1.94 3.52 -13.12
N SER A 142 -1.63 2.54 -12.26
CA SER A 142 -0.72 2.72 -11.13
C SER A 142 0.64 3.29 -11.55
N ALA A 143 1.30 2.68 -12.54
CA ALA A 143 2.58 3.16 -13.07
C ALA A 143 2.48 4.59 -13.63
N GLU A 144 1.47 4.88 -14.47
CA GLU A 144 1.28 6.22 -15.04
C GLU A 144 1.06 7.29 -13.97
N ILE A 145 0.36 6.97 -12.88
CA ILE A 145 0.13 7.90 -11.76
C ILE A 145 1.45 8.20 -11.06
N VAL A 146 2.27 7.18 -10.82
CA VAL A 146 3.60 7.34 -10.20
C VAL A 146 4.50 8.16 -11.11
N ASP A 147 4.57 7.86 -12.40
CA ASP A 147 5.39 8.61 -13.36
C ASP A 147 4.95 10.07 -13.45
N LYS A 148 3.65 10.34 -13.46
CA LYS A 148 3.12 11.71 -13.47
C LYS A 148 3.44 12.47 -12.18
N TYR A 149 3.50 11.77 -11.04
CA TYR A 149 3.69 12.40 -9.74
C TYR A 149 5.19 12.60 -9.39
N CYS A 150 5.97 11.54 -9.57
CA CYS A 150 7.38 11.45 -9.19
C CYS A 150 8.36 11.66 -10.35
N GLY A 151 7.92 11.50 -11.60
CA GLY A 151 8.78 11.60 -12.78
C GLY A 151 9.15 13.04 -13.16
N PRO A 152 9.91 13.21 -14.25
CA PRO A 152 10.41 14.50 -14.71
C PRO A 152 9.29 15.52 -14.98
N GLY A 153 9.44 16.74 -14.46
CA GLY A 153 8.44 17.80 -14.48
C GLY A 153 7.26 17.58 -13.53
N GLY A 154 7.27 16.50 -12.74
CA GLY A 154 6.23 16.12 -11.81
C GLY A 154 6.14 17.03 -10.56
N PRO A 155 5.04 16.93 -9.80
CA PRO A 155 4.88 17.62 -8.52
C PRO A 155 6.02 17.43 -7.53
N VAL A 156 6.59 16.21 -7.41
CA VAL A 156 7.67 15.94 -6.46
C VAL A 156 8.93 16.72 -6.82
N GLU A 157 9.42 16.61 -8.07
CA GLU A 157 10.61 17.33 -8.52
C GLU A 157 10.46 18.85 -8.33
N LYS A 158 9.29 19.42 -8.66
CA LYS A 158 9.01 20.85 -8.46
C LYS A 158 9.07 21.27 -7.00
N ARG A 159 8.62 20.41 -6.08
CA ARG A 159 8.67 20.68 -4.64
C ARG A 159 10.06 20.52 -4.05
N LEU A 160 10.86 19.62 -4.61
CA LEU A 160 12.24 19.37 -4.18
C LEU A 160 13.26 20.32 -4.79
N ALA A 161 12.92 21.01 -5.89
CA ALA A 161 13.82 21.92 -6.61
C ALA A 161 14.57 22.95 -5.72
N PRO A 162 13.93 23.61 -4.71
CA PRO A 162 14.64 24.53 -3.82
C PRO A 162 15.70 23.85 -2.94
N TYR A 163 15.55 22.55 -2.69
CA TYR A 163 16.39 21.74 -1.79
C TYR A 163 17.38 20.85 -2.54
N GLN A 164 17.43 20.92 -3.88
CA GLN A 164 18.20 20.02 -4.72
C GLN A 164 19.68 19.95 -4.32
N LYS A 165 20.28 21.10 -3.99
CA LYS A 165 21.65 21.17 -3.51
C LYS A 165 21.85 20.36 -2.22
N HIS A 166 20.91 20.46 -1.28
CA HIS A 166 21.01 19.78 0.01
C HIS A 166 20.85 18.28 -0.15
N ILE A 167 19.97 17.83 -1.06
CA ILE A 167 19.76 16.43 -1.40
C ILE A 167 21.01 15.83 -2.07
N GLN A 168 21.68 16.59 -2.94
CA GLN A 168 22.90 16.12 -3.61
C GLN A 168 24.11 16.06 -2.69
N GLU A 169 24.17 16.95 -1.69
CA GLU A 169 25.24 17.00 -0.69
C GLU A 169 24.99 16.05 0.49
N SER A 170 23.75 15.60 0.69
CA SER A 170 23.40 14.69 1.78
C SER A 170 23.91 13.27 1.56
N THR A 171 24.38 12.66 2.65
CA THR A 171 24.64 11.21 2.74
C THR A 171 23.58 10.56 3.60
N THR A 172 23.26 9.30 3.34
CA THR A 172 22.33 8.51 4.16
C THR A 172 22.68 8.63 5.64
N ALA A 173 21.66 8.90 6.46
CA ALA A 173 21.81 9.00 7.89
C ALA A 173 22.31 7.68 8.49
N GLN A 174 23.42 7.75 9.24
CA GLN A 174 23.98 6.61 9.96
C GLN A 174 23.33 6.48 11.32
N LEU A 175 22.75 5.31 11.59
CA LEU A 175 22.29 4.94 12.92
C LEU A 175 23.44 4.20 13.63
N ASN A 176 24.00 4.83 14.66
CA ASN A 176 24.87 4.14 15.61
C ASN A 176 23.98 3.40 16.60
N VAL A 177 23.64 2.15 16.26
CA VAL A 177 22.90 1.22 17.13
C VAL A 177 23.88 0.40 17.96
#